data_AF-A0A838QJL1-F1
#
_entry.id   AF-A0A838QJL1-F1
#
_cell.length_a   1.000
_cell.length_b   1.000
_cell.length_c   1.000
_cell.angle_alpha   90.00
_cell.angle_beta   90.00
_cell.angle_gamma   90.00
#
_symmetry.space_group_name_H-M   'P 1'
#
loop_
_entity.id
_entity.type
_entity.pdbx_description
1 polymer ?
#
loop_
_entity_poly.entity_id
_entity_poly.type
_entity_poly.pdbx_seq_one_letter_code
_entity_poly.pdbx_strand_id
1 'polypeptide(L)'
;YARERSRFRRDLELIYARGYRPVTISQVLDRKIDLPRGLSPVVFVFDDASPGQFKYIERNGKLEVDPGSGVGIWLDFKKTKPDWPNSAVFCMLSGAAVGRSFFGEKNIEGQKSEWRFPKVKFLADNGFELCDHTLWHANLSKYSDAVVQEQIARGVLAIDSAVPGYKVRTFALPLGVWPKNRALAKQGSWTDPKSGKVTRYNFDAILEVSGGPTESPHDPKFNPLSINRIEVFGMELEKTLDRLDKNGSRYVSDGNPATVAKPAPVVAKP
;
A
#
# COMPACT_ATOMS: atom_id res chain seq x y z
N TYR A 1 10.41 10.34 5.71
CA TYR A 1 11.15 10.78 4.50
C TYR A 1 10.15 10.98 3.37
N ALA A 2 10.37 11.90 2.42
CA ALA A 2 9.47 12.09 1.27
C ALA A 2 10.23 11.84 -0.03
N ARG A 3 9.68 11.02 -0.93
CA ARG A 3 10.23 10.80 -2.27
C ARG A 3 9.86 12.00 -3.14
N GLU A 4 10.85 12.67 -3.71
CA GLU A 4 10.61 13.82 -4.59
C GLU A 4 9.74 13.44 -5.80
N ARG A 5 8.87 14.36 -6.24
CA ARG A 5 7.96 14.13 -7.36
C ARG A 5 8.68 13.79 -8.67
N SER A 6 9.86 14.38 -8.91
CA SER A 6 10.67 14.09 -10.10
C SER A 6 11.33 12.71 -10.00
N ARG A 7 11.73 12.30 -8.78
CA ARG A 7 12.24 10.95 -8.49
C ARG A 7 11.14 9.91 -8.70
N PHE A 8 9.94 10.15 -8.19
CA PHE A 8 8.83 9.20 -8.36
C PHE A 8 8.48 8.96 -9.84
N ARG A 9 8.48 10.01 -10.68
CA ARG A 9 8.33 9.83 -12.14
C ARG A 9 9.41 8.92 -12.74
N ARG A 10 10.67 9.10 -12.33
CA ARG A 10 11.79 8.24 -12.77
C ARG A 10 11.66 6.82 -12.25
N ASP A 11 11.16 6.64 -11.03
CA ASP A 11 10.92 5.32 -10.44
C ASP A 11 9.89 4.54 -11.28
N LEU A 12 8.79 5.18 -11.68
CA LEU A 12 7.77 4.57 -12.56
C LEU A 12 8.37 4.15 -13.91
N GLU A 13 9.13 5.04 -14.57
CA GLU A 13 9.80 4.72 -15.84
C GLU A 13 10.80 3.57 -15.69
N LEU A 14 11.61 3.59 -14.64
CA LEU A 14 12.61 2.54 -14.36
C LEU A 14 11.94 1.18 -14.16
N ILE A 15 10.92 1.12 -13.31
CA ILE A 15 10.16 -0.10 -13.00
C ILE A 15 9.52 -0.63 -14.28
N TYR A 16 8.86 0.23 -15.05
CA TYR A 16 8.22 -0.13 -16.31
C TYR A 16 9.23 -0.67 -17.33
N ALA A 17 10.35 0.03 -17.54
CA ALA A 17 11.39 -0.33 -18.49
C ALA A 17 12.08 -1.66 -18.15
N ARG A 18 12.17 -2.01 -16.86
CA ARG A 18 12.73 -3.29 -16.40
C ARG A 18 11.75 -4.47 -16.47
N GLY A 19 10.54 -4.26 -16.99
CA GLY A 19 9.54 -5.30 -17.20
C GLY A 19 8.64 -5.56 -15.99
N TYR A 20 8.57 -4.64 -15.03
CA TYR A 20 7.65 -4.77 -13.90
C TYR A 20 6.29 -4.14 -14.22
N ARG A 21 5.22 -4.75 -13.69
CA ARG A 21 3.86 -4.20 -13.74
C ARG A 21 3.21 -4.21 -12.36
N PRO A 22 2.46 -3.16 -12.01
CA PRO A 22 1.84 -3.09 -10.70
C PRO A 22 0.74 -4.13 -10.57
N VAL A 23 0.72 -4.84 -9.46
CA VAL A 23 -0.34 -5.77 -9.06
C VAL A 23 -0.86 -5.38 -7.67
N THR A 24 -2.08 -5.76 -7.37
CA THR A 24 -2.68 -5.48 -6.06
C THR A 24 -2.12 -6.44 -5.01
N ILE A 25 -2.16 -6.06 -3.73
CA ILE A 25 -1.75 -6.99 -2.68
C ILE A 25 -2.74 -8.16 -2.61
N SER A 26 -4.03 -7.94 -2.90
CA SER A 26 -5.02 -9.01 -3.01
C SER A 26 -4.63 -10.06 -4.05
N GLN A 27 -4.14 -9.64 -5.24
CA GLN A 27 -3.68 -10.56 -6.26
C GLN A 27 -2.50 -11.42 -5.77
N VAL A 28 -1.58 -10.83 -5.01
CA VAL A 28 -0.47 -11.57 -4.39
C VAL A 28 -0.98 -12.57 -3.36
N LEU A 29 -1.84 -12.14 -2.43
CA LEU A 29 -2.39 -12.98 -1.36
C LEU A 29 -3.24 -14.13 -1.89
N ASP A 30 -4.03 -13.86 -2.93
CA ASP A 30 -4.92 -14.85 -3.54
C ASP A 30 -4.20 -15.71 -4.59
N ARG A 31 -2.89 -15.49 -4.81
CA ARG A 31 -2.07 -16.18 -5.82
C ARG A 31 -2.63 -16.06 -7.24
N LYS A 32 -3.21 -14.90 -7.57
CA LYS A 32 -3.82 -14.57 -8.86
C LYS A 32 -3.07 -13.45 -9.55
N ILE A 33 -1.79 -13.69 -9.83
CA ILE A 33 -0.93 -12.77 -10.55
C ILE A 33 -1.12 -13.03 -12.04
N ASP A 34 -1.93 -12.18 -12.68
CA ASP A 34 -2.21 -12.24 -14.12
C ASP A 34 -1.34 -11.23 -14.87
N LEU A 35 -0.18 -11.70 -15.32
CA LEU A 35 0.78 -10.90 -16.07
C LEU A 35 1.25 -11.65 -17.32
N PRO A 36 1.48 -10.95 -18.44
CA PRO A 36 2.14 -11.53 -19.60
C PRO A 36 3.46 -12.21 -19.28
N ARG A 37 3.81 -13.22 -20.08
CA ARG A 37 5.08 -13.95 -19.96
C ARG A 37 6.27 -12.99 -19.98
N GLY A 38 7.22 -13.20 -19.08
CA GLY A 38 8.46 -12.42 -19.00
C GLY A 38 8.36 -11.16 -18.14
N LEU A 39 7.15 -10.74 -17.74
CA LEU A 39 6.96 -9.61 -16.84
C LEU A 39 6.99 -10.03 -15.36
N SER A 40 7.27 -9.06 -14.50
CA SER A 40 7.38 -9.24 -13.05
C SER A 40 6.34 -8.40 -12.30
N PRO A 41 5.72 -8.91 -11.23
CA PRO A 41 4.83 -8.13 -10.39
C PRO A 41 5.62 -7.15 -9.50
N VAL A 42 5.01 -6.00 -9.22
CA VAL A 42 5.44 -5.09 -8.14
C VAL A 42 4.21 -4.59 -7.39
N VAL A 43 4.27 -4.51 -6.06
CA VAL A 43 3.22 -3.89 -5.26
C VAL A 43 3.71 -2.54 -4.79
N PHE A 44 2.97 -1.48 -5.11
CA PHE A 44 3.23 -0.14 -4.59
C PHE A 44 2.43 0.07 -3.30
N VAL A 45 3.11 0.57 -2.26
CA VAL A 45 2.49 0.86 -0.97
C VAL A 45 2.77 2.32 -0.60
N PHE A 46 1.72 3.05 -0.24
CA PHE A 46 1.80 4.44 0.19
C PHE A 46 1.30 4.56 1.64
N ASP A 47 2.18 4.83 2.58
CA ASP A 47 1.84 4.97 4.00
C ASP A 47 1.46 6.43 4.34
N ASP A 48 0.72 6.60 5.45
CA ASP A 48 0.37 7.85 6.13
C ASP A 48 -0.79 8.68 5.59
N ALA A 49 -1.23 8.43 4.38
CA ALA A 49 -2.23 9.27 3.74
C ALA A 49 -1.90 10.81 3.72
N SER A 50 -0.70 11.23 3.27
CA SER A 50 -0.30 12.67 3.23
C SER A 50 -0.66 13.43 1.92
N PRO A 51 -0.98 14.75 1.94
CA PRO A 51 -1.39 15.49 0.73
C PRO A 51 -0.46 15.37 -0.49
N GLY A 52 0.85 15.16 -0.29
CA GLY A 52 1.79 14.91 -1.39
C GLY A 52 1.47 13.64 -2.20
N GLN A 53 0.81 12.65 -1.60
CA GLN A 53 0.38 11.42 -2.27
C GLN A 53 -0.92 11.63 -3.05
N PHE A 54 -1.93 12.28 -2.47
CA PHE A 54 -3.19 12.58 -3.16
C PHE A 54 -3.70 13.98 -2.80
N LYS A 55 -3.70 14.88 -3.79
CA LYS A 55 -4.20 16.25 -3.66
C LYS A 55 -5.31 16.51 -4.68
N TYR A 56 -6.35 17.25 -4.28
CA TYR A 56 -7.27 17.88 -5.23
C TYR A 56 -6.88 19.34 -5.43
N ILE A 57 -7.12 19.82 -6.65
CA ILE A 57 -7.22 21.23 -7.00
C ILE A 57 -8.64 21.51 -7.47
N GLU A 58 -9.12 22.73 -7.25
CA GLU A 58 -10.44 23.16 -7.70
C GLU A 58 -10.27 24.10 -8.89
N ARG A 59 -10.92 23.78 -10.00
CA ARG A 59 -10.96 24.60 -11.22
C ARG A 59 -12.40 24.74 -11.67
N ASN A 60 -12.89 25.98 -11.77
CA ASN A 60 -14.26 26.27 -12.19
C ASN A 60 -15.33 25.50 -11.39
N GLY A 61 -15.14 25.36 -10.07
CA GLY A 61 -16.05 24.63 -9.18
C GLY A 61 -16.00 23.10 -9.30
N LYS A 62 -15.05 22.55 -10.06
CA LYS A 62 -14.83 21.10 -10.20
C LYS A 62 -13.53 20.69 -9.50
N LEU A 63 -13.59 19.58 -8.77
CA LEU A 63 -12.40 18.94 -8.20
C LEU A 63 -11.68 18.11 -9.26
N GLU A 64 -10.37 18.32 -9.35
CA GLU A 64 -9.46 17.57 -10.21
C GLU A 64 -8.28 17.05 -9.39
N VAL A 65 -7.79 15.85 -9.70
CA VAL A 65 -6.56 15.32 -9.10
C VAL A 65 -5.39 16.22 -9.50
N ASP A 66 -4.63 16.71 -8.51
CA ASP A 66 -3.45 17.52 -8.77
C ASP A 66 -2.38 16.67 -9.50
N PRO A 67 -1.92 17.04 -10.71
CA PRO A 67 -0.89 16.30 -11.46
C PRO A 67 0.48 16.32 -10.77
N GLY A 68 0.67 17.18 -9.76
CA GLY A 68 1.83 17.20 -8.88
C GLY A 68 1.77 16.20 -7.72
N SER A 69 0.61 15.60 -7.43
CA SER A 69 0.47 14.57 -6.38
C SER A 69 0.91 13.19 -6.87
N GLY A 70 1.21 12.26 -5.96
CA GLY A 70 1.53 10.88 -6.30
C GLY A 70 0.49 10.20 -7.20
N VAL A 71 -0.80 10.33 -6.86
CA VAL A 71 -1.92 9.82 -7.68
C VAL A 71 -1.98 10.55 -9.02
N GLY A 72 -1.80 11.87 -9.07
CA GLY A 72 -1.77 12.60 -10.34
C GLY A 72 -0.65 12.13 -11.26
N ILE A 73 0.56 11.95 -10.72
CA ILE A 73 1.73 11.41 -11.44
C ILE A 73 1.43 10.00 -11.97
N TRP A 74 0.83 9.14 -11.14
CA TRP A 74 0.45 7.80 -11.52
C TRP A 74 -0.55 7.78 -12.68
N LEU A 75 -1.60 8.60 -12.59
CA LEU A 75 -2.64 8.68 -13.61
C LEU A 75 -2.09 9.25 -14.93
N ASP A 76 -1.21 10.24 -14.87
CA ASP A 76 -0.53 10.77 -16.06
C ASP A 76 0.39 9.75 -16.71
N PHE A 77 1.13 8.97 -15.92
CA PHE A 77 1.97 7.88 -16.42
C PHE A 77 1.13 6.84 -17.18
N LYS A 78 0.02 6.40 -16.59
CA LYS A 78 -0.93 5.45 -17.19
C LYS A 78 -1.48 5.91 -18.54
N LYS A 79 -1.69 7.21 -18.76
CA LYS A 79 -2.18 7.71 -20.07
C LYS A 79 -1.27 7.32 -21.24
N THR A 80 0.03 7.18 -20.99
CA THR A 80 1.02 6.80 -22.01
C THR A 80 1.36 5.31 -21.98
N LYS A 81 1.01 4.60 -20.91
CA LYS A 81 1.27 3.18 -20.66
C LYS A 81 -0.05 2.45 -20.34
N PRO A 82 -0.87 2.08 -21.34
CA PRO A 82 -2.22 1.54 -21.10
C PRO A 82 -2.21 0.20 -20.35
N ASP A 83 -1.09 -0.53 -20.36
CA ASP A 83 -0.83 -1.76 -19.60
C ASP A 83 -0.37 -1.50 -18.15
N TRP A 84 -0.42 -0.25 -17.67
CA TRP A 84 -0.17 0.13 -16.28
C TRP A 84 -1.49 0.25 -15.50
N PRO A 85 -1.95 -0.81 -14.79
CA PRO A 85 -3.19 -0.74 -14.03
C PRO A 85 -3.05 0.19 -12.82
N ASN A 86 -4.18 0.60 -12.24
CA ASN A 86 -4.21 1.39 -11.00
C ASN A 86 -4.03 0.50 -9.77
N SER A 87 -2.94 -0.26 -9.73
CA SER A 87 -2.68 -1.24 -8.67
C SER A 87 -1.64 -0.71 -7.69
N ALA A 88 -2.13 -0.09 -6.62
CA ALA A 88 -1.33 0.29 -5.46
C ALA A 88 -2.23 0.25 -4.22
N VAL A 89 -1.63 0.08 -3.05
CA VAL A 89 -2.33 0.09 -1.77
C VAL A 89 -1.93 1.32 -0.95
N PHE A 90 -2.92 2.03 -0.44
CA PHE A 90 -2.72 3.20 0.42
C PHE A 90 -3.07 2.82 1.86
N CYS A 91 -2.08 2.89 2.75
CA CYS A 91 -2.21 2.58 4.17
C CYS A 91 -2.56 3.86 4.94
N MET A 92 -3.78 3.88 5.48
CA MET A 92 -4.50 5.12 5.73
C MET A 92 -4.49 5.54 7.20
N LEU A 93 -4.33 6.84 7.42
CA LEU A 93 -4.46 7.49 8.73
C LEU A 93 -5.68 8.42 8.73
N SER A 94 -6.53 8.34 9.76
CA SER A 94 -7.72 9.20 9.90
C SER A 94 -7.59 10.36 10.88
N GLY A 95 -6.62 10.31 11.77
CA GLY A 95 -6.51 11.22 12.92
C GLY A 95 -5.08 11.57 13.27
N ALA A 96 -4.15 11.45 12.32
CA ALA A 96 -2.75 11.77 12.54
C ALA A 96 -2.53 13.28 12.67
N ALA A 97 -1.53 13.65 13.48
CA ALA A 97 -1.09 15.03 13.58
C ALA A 97 -0.54 15.55 12.24
N VAL A 98 -0.55 16.89 12.07
CA VAL A 98 0.03 17.56 10.88
C VAL A 98 -0.66 17.19 9.57
N GLY A 99 -2.00 17.10 9.59
CA GLY A 99 -2.85 17.05 8.39
C GLY A 99 -2.65 15.86 7.45
N ARG A 100 -2.10 14.77 7.98
CA ARG A 100 -2.02 13.45 7.33
C ARG A 100 -3.32 12.64 7.44
N SER A 101 -4.36 13.22 8.04
CA SER A 101 -5.70 12.62 8.13
C SER A 101 -6.34 12.55 6.75
N PHE A 102 -6.28 11.38 6.11
CA PHE A 102 -6.88 11.06 4.82
C PHE A 102 -6.65 12.17 3.78
N PHE A 103 -5.36 12.48 3.59
CA PHE A 103 -4.82 13.37 2.56
C PHE A 103 -5.14 14.84 2.70
N GLY A 104 -5.42 15.30 3.91
CA GLY A 104 -5.47 16.71 4.25
C GLY A 104 -6.73 17.06 5.01
N GLU A 105 -6.55 17.80 6.09
CA GLU A 105 -7.64 18.27 6.94
C GLU A 105 -7.38 19.73 7.32
N LYS A 106 -8.44 20.52 7.51
CA LYS A 106 -8.37 21.93 7.95
C LYS A 106 -7.47 22.79 7.07
N ASN A 107 -7.63 22.68 5.75
CA ASN A 107 -6.93 23.49 4.73
C ASN A 107 -5.41 23.29 4.66
N ILE A 108 -4.87 22.21 5.23
CA ILE A 108 -3.44 21.90 5.07
C ILE A 108 -3.09 21.74 3.59
N GLU A 109 -2.07 22.46 3.13
CA GLU A 109 -1.66 22.48 1.71
C GLU A 109 -2.82 22.78 0.73
N GLY A 110 -3.83 23.52 1.18
CA GLY A 110 -5.03 23.86 0.41
C GLY A 110 -6.05 22.72 0.29
N GLN A 111 -5.97 21.70 1.15
CA GLN A 111 -6.91 20.56 1.14
C GLN A 111 -8.02 20.75 2.17
N LYS A 112 -9.27 20.80 1.69
CA LYS A 112 -10.45 21.02 2.53
C LYS A 112 -10.88 19.72 3.21
N SER A 113 -11.43 19.82 4.43
CA SER A 113 -11.80 18.65 5.24
C SER A 113 -12.87 17.77 4.58
N GLU A 114 -13.80 18.38 3.87
CA GLU A 114 -14.87 17.73 3.11
C GLU A 114 -14.35 16.89 1.93
N TRP A 115 -13.09 17.09 1.50
CA TRP A 115 -12.49 16.32 0.41
C TRP A 115 -11.92 14.97 0.85
N ARG A 116 -11.79 14.73 2.16
CA ARG A 116 -11.17 13.51 2.70
C ARG A 116 -11.86 12.25 2.23
N PHE A 117 -13.16 12.11 2.47
CA PHE A 117 -13.92 10.91 2.06
C PHE A 117 -14.00 10.76 0.53
N PRO A 118 -14.28 11.82 -0.25
CA PRO A 118 -14.19 11.75 -1.70
C PRO A 118 -12.85 11.24 -2.24
N LYS A 119 -11.71 11.52 -1.60
CA LYS A 119 -10.41 10.95 -2.00
C LYS A 119 -10.33 9.45 -1.74
N VAL A 120 -10.76 8.99 -0.56
CA VAL A 120 -10.75 7.56 -0.23
C VAL A 120 -11.65 6.78 -1.18
N LYS A 121 -12.85 7.31 -1.44
CA LYS A 121 -13.78 6.73 -2.40
C LYS A 121 -13.20 6.71 -3.82
N PHE A 122 -12.56 7.80 -4.26
CA PHE A 122 -11.88 7.84 -5.55
C PHE A 122 -10.85 6.73 -5.69
N LEU A 123 -10.01 6.49 -4.67
CA LEU A 123 -9.03 5.42 -4.71
C LEU A 123 -9.68 4.05 -4.92
N ALA A 124 -10.68 3.71 -4.09
CA ALA A 124 -11.40 2.44 -4.19
C ALA A 124 -12.11 2.27 -5.54
N ASP A 125 -12.81 3.30 -6.02
CA ASP A 125 -13.54 3.27 -7.29
C ASP A 125 -12.60 3.12 -8.50
N ASN A 126 -11.33 3.56 -8.38
CA ASN A 126 -10.38 3.58 -9.49
C ASN A 126 -9.38 2.40 -9.48
N GLY A 127 -9.61 1.38 -8.65
CA GLY A 127 -8.83 0.14 -8.63
C GLY A 127 -7.68 0.10 -7.62
N PHE A 128 -7.45 1.18 -6.87
CA PHE A 128 -6.48 1.19 -5.78
C PHE A 128 -7.06 0.52 -4.54
N GLU A 129 -6.19 -0.07 -3.72
CA GLU A 129 -6.58 -0.73 -2.47
C GLU A 129 -6.38 0.17 -1.26
N LEU A 130 -7.20 -0.07 -0.22
CA LEU A 130 -7.14 0.62 1.06
C LEU A 130 -6.63 -0.33 2.14
N CYS A 131 -5.68 0.16 2.92
CA CYS A 131 -4.98 -0.53 3.99
C CYS A 131 -5.16 0.24 5.29
N ASP A 132 -5.23 -0.46 6.42
CA ASP A 132 -5.22 0.19 7.72
C ASP A 132 -3.80 0.60 8.12
N HIS A 133 -3.66 1.76 8.77
CA HIS A 133 -2.40 2.20 9.35
C HIS A 133 -2.58 2.78 10.75
N THR A 134 -3.59 2.31 11.48
CA THR A 134 -4.10 2.87 12.74
C THR A 134 -4.76 4.25 12.61
N LEU A 135 -5.37 4.72 13.70
CA LEU A 135 -6.01 6.02 13.75
C LEU A 135 -5.04 7.19 13.58
N TRP A 136 -3.95 7.25 14.36
CA TRP A 136 -3.06 8.42 14.40
C TRP A 136 -1.57 8.10 14.25
N HIS A 137 -1.22 6.91 13.75
CA HIS A 137 0.15 6.41 13.61
C HIS A 137 0.79 6.10 14.98
N ALA A 138 0.05 5.34 15.79
CA ALA A 138 0.45 5.00 17.15
C ALA A 138 1.65 4.04 17.19
N ASN A 139 2.63 4.30 18.06
CA ASN A 139 3.66 3.30 18.38
C ASN A 139 3.04 2.21 19.26
N LEU A 140 2.55 1.15 18.62
CA LEU A 140 1.76 0.10 19.26
C LEU A 140 2.48 -0.62 20.40
N SER A 141 3.81 -0.67 20.41
CA SER A 141 4.59 -1.27 21.51
C SER A 141 4.47 -0.52 22.84
N LYS A 142 4.01 0.74 22.81
CA LYS A 142 3.89 1.61 24.00
C LYS A 142 2.52 1.55 24.66
N TYR A 143 1.56 0.85 24.05
CA TYR A 143 0.17 0.85 24.46
C TYR A 143 -0.29 -0.50 25.01
N SER A 144 -1.39 -0.47 25.77
CA SER A 144 -2.08 -1.68 26.22
C SER A 144 -2.84 -2.33 25.07
N ASP A 145 -3.18 -3.62 25.23
CA ASP A 145 -3.98 -4.38 24.27
C ASP A 145 -5.32 -3.70 23.93
N ALA A 146 -5.96 -3.04 24.89
CA ALA A 146 -7.20 -2.28 24.67
C ALA A 146 -6.97 -1.08 23.73
N VAL A 147 -5.90 -0.32 23.95
CA VAL A 147 -5.57 0.84 23.10
C VAL A 147 -5.09 0.39 21.72
N VAL A 148 -4.32 -0.71 21.61
CA VAL A 148 -3.94 -1.29 20.32
C VAL A 148 -5.17 -1.64 19.49
N GLN A 149 -6.14 -2.35 20.09
CA GLN A 149 -7.37 -2.70 19.39
C GLN A 149 -8.20 -1.48 19.01
N GLU A 150 -8.30 -0.47 19.89
CA GLU A 150 -8.95 0.79 19.56
C GLU A 150 -8.29 1.47 18.35
N GLN A 151 -6.96 1.58 18.36
CA GLN A 151 -6.20 2.26 17.31
C GLN A 151 -6.44 1.66 15.93
N ILE A 152 -6.40 0.33 15.85
CA ILE A 152 -6.58 -0.41 14.60
C ILE A 152 -8.06 -0.40 14.18
N ALA A 153 -8.97 -0.72 15.09
CA ALA A 153 -10.40 -0.78 14.78
C ALA A 153 -10.95 0.58 14.33
N ARG A 154 -10.49 1.69 14.90
CA ARG A 154 -10.91 3.04 14.50
C ARG A 154 -10.36 3.47 13.14
N GLY A 155 -9.20 2.96 12.71
CA GLY A 155 -8.71 3.17 11.35
C GLY A 155 -9.57 2.44 10.33
N VAL A 156 -9.90 1.16 10.60
CA VAL A 156 -10.85 0.37 9.77
C VAL A 156 -12.22 1.05 9.72
N LEU A 157 -12.76 1.50 10.85
CA LEU A 157 -14.04 2.23 10.90
C LEU A 157 -14.01 3.52 10.05
N ALA A 158 -12.89 4.23 10.02
CA ALA A 158 -12.76 5.44 9.22
C ALA A 158 -12.74 5.14 7.72
N ILE A 159 -12.11 4.03 7.30
CA ILE A 159 -12.19 3.54 5.91
C ILE A 159 -13.63 3.17 5.56
N ASP A 160 -14.30 2.37 6.40
CA ASP A 160 -15.71 1.99 6.23
C ASP A 160 -16.64 3.21 6.15
N SER A 161 -16.36 4.28 6.92
CA SER A 161 -17.15 5.51 6.87
C SER A 161 -17.04 6.24 5.53
N ALA A 162 -15.90 6.12 4.84
CA ALA A 162 -15.70 6.73 3.52
C ALA A 162 -16.14 5.81 2.37
N VAL A 163 -16.04 4.50 2.56
CA VAL A 163 -16.41 3.46 1.59
C VAL A 163 -17.14 2.34 2.35
N PRO A 164 -18.48 2.48 2.55
CA PRO A 164 -19.25 1.52 3.35
C PRO A 164 -19.13 0.08 2.85
N GLY A 165 -18.82 -0.84 3.76
CA GLY A 165 -18.67 -2.26 3.45
C GLY A 165 -17.32 -2.65 2.85
N TYR A 166 -16.35 -1.73 2.76
CA TYR A 166 -15.02 -2.04 2.25
C TYR A 166 -14.30 -3.06 3.17
N LYS A 167 -13.91 -4.21 2.63
CA LYS A 167 -13.11 -5.20 3.35
C LYS A 167 -11.64 -4.79 3.34
N VAL A 168 -11.17 -4.17 4.42
CA VAL A 168 -9.74 -3.89 4.62
C VAL A 168 -8.98 -5.19 4.87
N ARG A 169 -8.13 -5.60 3.93
CA ARG A 169 -7.37 -6.87 4.01
C ARG A 169 -5.99 -6.74 4.62
N THR A 170 -5.41 -5.54 4.56
CA THR A 170 -4.01 -5.31 4.93
C THR A 170 -3.86 -4.27 6.02
N PHE A 171 -2.86 -4.50 6.86
CA PHE A 171 -2.43 -3.57 7.89
C PHE A 171 -0.93 -3.30 7.75
N ALA A 172 -0.54 -2.04 7.60
CA ALA A 172 0.87 -1.65 7.69
C ALA A 172 1.20 -1.24 9.13
N LEU A 173 2.31 -1.73 9.66
CA LEU A 173 2.74 -1.39 11.02
C LEU A 173 3.28 0.03 11.07
N PRO A 174 2.69 0.95 11.86
CA PRO A 174 3.31 2.26 12.10
C PRO A 174 4.73 2.08 12.63
N LEU A 175 5.68 2.80 12.03
CA LEU A 175 7.12 2.71 12.35
C LEU A 175 7.74 1.31 12.17
N GLY A 176 7.04 0.34 11.58
CA GLY A 176 7.45 -1.07 11.57
C GLY A 176 7.45 -1.74 12.95
N VAL A 177 6.74 -1.15 13.93
CA VAL A 177 6.78 -1.61 15.32
C VAL A 177 5.54 -2.44 15.65
N TRP A 178 5.80 -3.67 16.10
CA TRP A 178 4.77 -4.59 16.56
C TRP A 178 4.21 -4.20 17.94
N PRO A 179 2.90 -4.43 18.21
CA PRO A 179 2.38 -4.43 19.57
C PRO A 179 3.05 -5.53 20.41
N LYS A 180 3.06 -5.35 21.73
CA LYS A 180 3.55 -6.39 22.67
C LYS A 180 2.82 -7.72 22.46
N ASN A 181 1.49 -7.66 22.35
CA ASN A 181 0.67 -8.78 21.91
C ASN A 181 0.56 -8.78 20.38
N ARG A 182 1.44 -9.52 19.70
CA ARG A 182 1.50 -9.57 18.23
C ARG A 182 0.22 -10.06 17.56
N ALA A 183 -0.59 -10.88 18.23
CA ALA A 183 -1.85 -11.38 17.66
C ALA A 183 -2.83 -10.25 17.34
N LEU A 184 -2.78 -9.16 18.10
CA LEU A 184 -3.63 -7.99 17.91
C LEU A 184 -3.31 -7.18 16.65
N ALA A 185 -2.14 -7.35 16.04
CA ALA A 185 -1.85 -6.77 14.74
C ALA A 185 -2.65 -7.46 13.62
N LYS A 186 -3.03 -8.72 13.80
CA LYS A 186 -3.83 -9.47 12.83
C LYS A 186 -5.33 -9.29 13.06
N GLN A 187 -5.79 -9.51 14.29
CA GLN A 187 -7.22 -9.56 14.59
C GLN A 187 -7.54 -9.01 15.98
N GLY A 188 -8.73 -8.41 16.10
CA GLY A 188 -9.21 -7.84 17.34
C GLY A 188 -10.54 -7.13 17.17
N SER A 189 -11.00 -6.49 18.24
CA SER A 189 -12.23 -5.72 18.22
C SER A 189 -12.21 -4.58 19.22
N TRP A 190 -12.96 -3.53 18.92
CA TRP A 190 -13.17 -2.41 19.82
C TRP A 190 -14.65 -2.05 19.85
N THR A 191 -15.18 -1.84 21.06
CA THR A 191 -16.53 -1.34 21.28
C THR A 191 -16.44 0.16 21.54
N ASP A 192 -17.10 0.96 20.72
CA ASP A 192 -17.21 2.40 20.95
C ASP A 192 -17.97 2.63 22.27
N PRO A 193 -17.34 3.24 23.30
CA PRO A 193 -17.99 3.44 24.58
C PRO A 193 -19.18 4.39 24.52
N LYS A 194 -19.32 5.20 23.45
CA LYS A 194 -20.43 6.13 23.28
C LYS A 194 -21.63 5.48 22.59
N SER A 195 -21.39 4.73 21.51
CA SER A 195 -22.47 4.14 20.70
C SER A 195 -22.75 2.67 21.01
N GLY A 196 -21.86 1.98 21.74
CA GLY A 196 -21.91 0.53 21.91
C GLY A 196 -21.59 -0.27 20.65
N LYS A 197 -21.26 0.39 19.52
CA LYS A 197 -20.96 -0.27 18.25
C LYS A 197 -19.64 -1.01 18.34
N VAL A 198 -19.65 -2.29 18.01
CA VAL A 198 -18.43 -3.11 17.91
C VAL A 198 -17.86 -3.03 16.50
N THR A 199 -16.61 -2.59 16.39
CA THR A 199 -15.83 -2.70 15.16
C THR A 199 -14.83 -3.84 15.29
N ARG A 200 -14.85 -4.78 14.35
CA ARG A 200 -13.94 -5.94 14.31
C ARG A 200 -13.00 -5.79 13.13
N TYR A 201 -11.78 -6.28 13.29
CA TYR A 201 -10.81 -6.37 12.21
C TYR A 201 -10.15 -7.75 12.22
N ASN A 202 -9.84 -8.24 11.02
CA ASN A 202 -9.08 -9.44 10.80
C ASN A 202 -8.38 -9.29 9.44
N PHE A 203 -7.08 -9.04 9.47
CA PHE A 203 -6.29 -8.81 8.27
C PHE A 203 -5.76 -10.12 7.70
N ASP A 204 -5.76 -10.19 6.38
CA ASP A 204 -5.17 -11.28 5.62
C ASP A 204 -3.65 -11.10 5.53
N ALA A 205 -3.15 -9.85 5.63
CA ALA A 205 -1.72 -9.58 5.63
C ALA A 205 -1.27 -8.37 6.47
N ILE A 206 -0.01 -8.44 6.92
CA ILE A 206 0.66 -7.39 7.67
C ILE A 206 1.91 -6.97 6.90
N LEU A 207 2.06 -5.66 6.68
CA LEU A 207 3.15 -5.06 5.92
C LEU A 207 4.21 -4.50 6.88
N GLU A 208 5.42 -5.03 6.81
CA GLU A 208 6.59 -4.57 7.57
C GLU A 208 7.14 -3.27 6.98
N VAL A 209 7.89 -2.47 7.74
CA VAL A 209 8.46 -1.21 7.19
C VAL A 209 9.55 -1.44 6.15
N SER A 210 10.38 -2.48 6.35
CA SER A 210 11.54 -2.78 5.53
C SER A 210 11.78 -4.31 5.50
N GLY A 211 12.97 -4.75 5.06
CA GLY A 211 13.34 -6.18 4.99
C GLY A 211 13.72 -6.67 3.59
N GLY A 212 13.53 -5.85 2.56
CA GLY A 212 13.88 -6.19 1.18
C GLY A 212 12.70 -6.73 0.36
N PRO A 213 12.97 -7.29 -0.84
CA PRO A 213 11.96 -8.00 -1.61
C PRO A 213 11.32 -9.12 -0.78
N THR A 214 10.01 -9.29 -0.89
CA THR A 214 9.30 -10.40 -0.25
C THR A 214 9.40 -11.68 -1.09
N GLU A 215 9.25 -12.82 -0.43
CA GLU A 215 9.20 -14.12 -1.09
C GLU A 215 7.97 -14.23 -2.02
N SER A 216 8.06 -15.06 -3.05
CA SER A 216 6.91 -15.33 -3.92
C SER A 216 5.74 -15.90 -3.11
N PRO A 217 4.46 -15.56 -3.39
CA PRO A 217 3.33 -16.14 -2.68
C PRO A 217 3.18 -17.67 -2.86
N HIS A 218 3.96 -18.26 -3.77
CA HIS A 218 4.06 -19.70 -4.00
C HIS A 218 5.26 -20.36 -3.30
N ASP A 219 6.16 -19.58 -2.69
CA ASP A 219 7.26 -20.10 -1.89
C ASP A 219 6.76 -20.50 -0.49
N PRO A 220 7.15 -21.67 0.06
CA PRO A 220 6.78 -22.06 1.42
C PRO A 220 7.21 -21.09 2.52
N LYS A 221 8.22 -20.24 2.26
CA LYS A 221 8.70 -19.21 3.20
C LYS A 221 7.87 -17.93 3.16
N PHE A 222 6.97 -17.77 2.20
CA PHE A 222 6.10 -16.60 2.15
C PHE A 222 5.20 -16.55 3.38
N ASN A 223 5.32 -15.46 4.14
CA ASN A 223 4.52 -15.20 5.31
C ASN A 223 3.65 -13.96 5.07
N PRO A 224 2.33 -14.13 4.80
CA PRO A 224 1.46 -12.98 4.58
C PRO A 224 1.30 -12.10 5.83
N LEU A 225 1.58 -12.64 7.03
CA LEU A 225 1.52 -11.89 8.28
C LEU A 225 2.85 -11.19 8.63
N SER A 226 3.81 -11.13 7.70
CA SER A 226 5.06 -10.36 7.84
C SER A 226 5.66 -10.16 6.44
N ILE A 227 4.99 -9.36 5.61
CA ILE A 227 5.44 -9.06 4.25
C ILE A 227 6.50 -7.95 4.31
N ASN A 228 7.74 -8.32 4.02
CA ASN A 228 8.84 -7.38 3.86
C ASN A 228 8.55 -6.35 2.76
N ARG A 229 9.02 -5.12 2.98
CA ARG A 229 8.98 -4.03 2.01
C ARG A 229 10.36 -3.44 1.78
N ILE A 230 10.44 -2.58 0.78
CA ILE A 230 11.62 -1.78 0.46
C ILE A 230 11.24 -0.33 0.63
N GLU A 231 11.96 0.37 1.49
CA GLU A 231 11.79 1.81 1.63
C GLU A 231 12.52 2.51 0.48
N VAL A 232 11.77 3.25 -0.33
CA VAL A 232 12.33 3.94 -1.51
C VAL A 232 12.91 5.30 -1.09
N PHE A 233 14.11 5.27 -0.51
CA PHE A 233 14.94 6.46 -0.25
C PHE A 233 16.22 6.43 -1.08
N GLY A 234 16.77 7.61 -1.41
CA GLY A 234 18.03 7.70 -2.17
C GLY A 234 18.01 6.87 -3.47
N MET A 235 18.90 5.88 -3.55
CA MET A 235 19.08 4.95 -4.68
C MET A 235 18.64 3.51 -4.36
N GLU A 236 17.83 3.31 -3.31
CA GLU A 236 17.53 1.97 -2.80
C GLU A 236 16.71 1.11 -3.77
N LEU A 237 15.83 1.74 -4.56
CA LEU A 237 15.09 1.07 -5.62
C LEU A 237 16.05 0.52 -6.69
N GLU A 238 16.93 1.37 -7.21
CA GLU A 238 17.91 1.02 -8.23
C GLU A 238 18.81 -0.14 -7.74
N LYS A 239 19.38 -0.02 -6.54
CA LYS A 239 20.23 -1.06 -5.92
C LYS A 239 19.48 -2.38 -5.76
N THR A 240 18.22 -2.34 -5.36
CA THR A 240 17.41 -3.55 -5.21
C THR A 240 17.20 -4.20 -6.57
N LEU A 241 16.75 -3.44 -7.57
CA LEU A 241 16.47 -3.98 -8.89
C LEU A 241 17.76 -4.56 -9.52
N ASP A 242 18.90 -3.87 -9.38
CA ASP A 242 20.20 -4.37 -9.83
C ASP A 242 20.59 -5.70 -9.17
N ARG A 243 20.34 -5.84 -7.87
CA ARG A 243 20.59 -7.10 -7.15
C ARG A 243 19.67 -8.22 -7.60
N LEU A 244 18.37 -7.94 -7.80
CA LEU A 244 17.40 -8.91 -8.30
C LEU A 244 17.74 -9.38 -9.70
N ASP A 245 18.11 -8.46 -10.59
CA ASP A 245 18.50 -8.75 -11.97
C ASP A 245 19.81 -9.56 -12.00
N LYS A 246 20.83 -9.15 -11.23
CA LYS A 246 22.11 -9.88 -11.13
C LYS A 246 21.94 -11.31 -10.63
N ASN A 247 21.06 -11.51 -9.65
CA ASN A 247 20.85 -12.82 -9.04
C ASN A 247 19.84 -13.69 -9.82
N GLY A 248 19.12 -13.12 -10.78
CA GLY A 248 18.02 -13.81 -11.47
C GLY A 248 16.90 -14.25 -10.53
N SER A 249 16.71 -13.54 -9.40
CA SER A 249 15.85 -13.99 -8.30
C SER A 249 14.47 -13.30 -8.27
N ARG A 250 14.16 -12.49 -9.28
CA ARG A 250 12.83 -11.88 -9.40
C ARG A 250 11.80 -12.92 -9.86
N TYR A 251 10.56 -12.79 -9.39
CA TYR A 251 9.44 -13.52 -9.97
C TYR A 251 9.27 -13.13 -11.44
N VAL A 252 9.12 -14.11 -12.33
CA VAL A 252 8.84 -13.89 -13.76
C VAL A 252 7.60 -14.68 -14.12
N SER A 253 6.57 -14.01 -14.61
CA SER A 253 5.34 -14.65 -15.04
C SER A 253 5.60 -15.57 -16.24
N ASP A 254 4.96 -16.73 -16.26
CA ASP A 254 4.94 -17.65 -17.41
C ASP A 254 3.83 -17.32 -18.43
N GLY A 255 3.00 -16.32 -18.11
CA GLY A 255 1.87 -15.87 -18.92
C GLY A 255 0.56 -16.61 -18.66
N ASN A 256 0.50 -17.48 -17.64
CA ASN A 256 -0.70 -18.24 -17.31
C ASN A 256 -1.00 -18.16 -15.80
N PRO A 257 -2.03 -17.40 -15.38
CA PRO A 257 -2.36 -17.25 -13.96
C PRO A 257 -2.84 -18.55 -13.29
N ALA A 258 -3.12 -19.61 -14.05
CA ALA A 258 -3.49 -20.92 -13.51
C ALA A 258 -2.28 -21.83 -13.22
N THR A 259 -1.07 -21.44 -13.64
CA THR A 259 0.15 -22.22 -13.42
C THR A 259 1.21 -21.41 -12.69
N VAL A 260 2.15 -22.12 -12.08
CA VAL A 260 3.33 -21.52 -11.44
C VAL A 260 4.55 -22.17 -12.05
N ALA A 261 5.21 -21.47 -12.96
CA ALA A 261 6.50 -21.92 -13.46
C ALA A 261 7.53 -21.90 -12.33
N LYS A 262 8.19 -23.05 -12.12
CA LYS A 262 9.38 -23.11 -11.28
C LYS A 262 10.58 -22.67 -12.12
N PRO A 263 11.51 -21.87 -11.56
CA PRO A 263 12.77 -21.60 -12.23
C PRO A 263 13.45 -22.92 -12.61
N ALA A 264 14.07 -22.96 -13.80
CA ALA A 264 14.94 -24.08 -14.13
C ALA A 264 16.03 -24.19 -13.05
N PRO A 265 16.40 -25.41 -12.60
CA PRO A 265 17.50 -25.56 -11.65
C PRO A 265 18.73 -24.84 -12.21
N VAL A 266 19.36 -24.00 -11.38
CA VAL A 266 20.63 -23.39 -11.75
C VAL A 266 21.62 -24.52 -11.91
N VAL A 267 21.97 -24.85 -13.16
CA VAL A 267 23.08 -25.75 -13.44
C VAL A 267 24.33 -25.04 -12.95
N ALA A 268 24.92 -25.53 -11.86
CA ALA A 268 26.21 -25.06 -11.40
C ALA A 268 27.20 -25.21 -12.57
N LYS A 269 27.82 -24.12 -13.00
CA LYS A 269 28.91 -24.20 -13.97
C LYS A 269 30.04 -25.04 -13.35
N PRO A 270 30.62 -26.00 -14.10
CA PRO A 270 31.73 -26.82 -13.62
C PRO A 270 32.96 -25.97 -13.28
#